data_AF-A0A1R2CBN6-F1
#
_entry.id   AF-A0A1R2CBN6-F1
#
_cell.length_a   1.000
_cell.length_b   1.000
_cell.length_c   1.000
_cell.angle_alpha   90.00
_cell.angle_beta   90.00
_cell.angle_gamma   90.00
#
_symmetry.space_group_name_H-M   'P 1'
#
loop_
_entity.id
_entity.type
_entity.pdbx_description
1 polymer ?
#
loop_
_entity_poly.entity_id
_entity_poly.type
_entity_poly.pdbx_seq_one_letter_code
_entity_poly.pdbx_strand_id
1 'polypeptide(L)'
;MEESLISTSDLEPISNNYEQIKALFKKKHPEAEAVLAQAFEKTVSQIIHELNAKKNTSDNLRAEISQAKCKLWGMCGEKICAYIKTIDAGASKVLLEILNQQQKILKENSGSNEAMQALEEELTKTKQEMDQILIAAETLENTARSLREENAKLKDRVNGTPEDLEAQMQQLQEENEKYLQKIISLSKEKAESCLSKETSGGSYATPKATREKTRENKKSISRTNSGSTIKDLTLKQLKEFIEEIYTSKEKFDQKCIETHQAKETMEEYMYSYLNQKYGLKSLIQDWISAIVKAVEKYEPEDPDVLLFAKILRHQIEENYRKVFQEVRKTSLQLLKIHLKNKFPYMQEKAVKELLNTKTEGELEEEEWKSIVTYMYNQADSEYLQSLLTEHAERNLTRASKIQGKTTLSYTNFVNLLLEFQVTGHDQLLEPFREKFLMIDTDNQGILITKQFSELLAVLDILEENERLIKFVDPFDTGKITFSDCVSTLLSHQMEYKGNFVSIIYKLYSEKH
;
A
#
# COMPACT_ATOMS: atom_id res chain seq x y z
N MET A 1 -23.54 -35.85 -18.22
CA MET A 1 -24.33 -35.52 -19.43
C MET A 1 -23.38 -34.80 -20.35
N GLU A 2 -23.16 -35.30 -21.56
CA GLU A 2 -22.33 -34.62 -22.56
C GLU A 2 -23.02 -33.31 -22.96
N GLU A 3 -22.59 -32.20 -22.38
CA GLU A 3 -22.95 -30.89 -22.92
C GLU A 3 -22.40 -30.79 -24.35
N SER A 4 -23.30 -30.53 -25.30
CA SER A 4 -22.93 -30.19 -26.67
C SER A 4 -22.03 -28.96 -26.66
N LEU A 5 -20.85 -29.02 -27.28
CA LEU A 5 -19.86 -27.92 -27.33
C LEU A 5 -20.42 -26.59 -27.84
N ILE A 6 -21.42 -26.65 -28.73
CA ILE A 6 -22.25 -25.52 -29.13
C ILE A 6 -23.69 -25.91 -28.80
N SER A 7 -24.40 -25.08 -28.04
CA SER A 7 -25.79 -25.38 -27.69
C SER A 7 -26.71 -25.20 -28.90
N THR A 8 -27.85 -25.89 -28.88
CA THR A 8 -28.91 -25.65 -29.87
C THR A 8 -29.39 -24.20 -29.86
N SER A 9 -29.39 -23.53 -28.70
CA SER A 9 -29.75 -22.11 -28.58
C SER A 9 -28.77 -21.17 -29.28
N ASP A 10 -27.52 -21.59 -29.49
CA ASP A 10 -26.51 -20.80 -30.20
C ASP A 10 -26.65 -20.91 -31.72
N LEU A 11 -27.05 -22.09 -32.22
CA LEU A 11 -27.18 -22.35 -33.65
C LEU A 11 -28.50 -21.86 -34.22
N GLU A 12 -29.56 -21.81 -33.41
CA GLU A 12 -30.91 -21.42 -33.85
C GLU A 12 -30.96 -19.99 -34.45
N PRO A 13 -30.39 -18.94 -33.82
CA PRO A 13 -30.36 -17.60 -34.42
C PRO A 13 -29.56 -17.54 -35.73
N ILE A 14 -28.45 -18.28 -35.81
CA ILE A 14 -27.58 -18.32 -36.99
C ILE A 14 -28.31 -18.99 -38.16
N SER A 15 -28.96 -20.12 -37.88
CA SER A 15 -29.77 -20.86 -38.85
C SER A 15 -30.92 -20.00 -39.37
N ASN A 16 -31.66 -19.35 -38.47
CA ASN A 16 -32.76 -18.45 -38.85
C ASN A 16 -32.29 -17.29 -39.74
N ASN A 17 -31.16 -16.65 -39.39
CA ASN A 17 -30.61 -15.58 -40.21
C ASN A 17 -30.11 -16.07 -41.57
N TYR A 18 -29.53 -17.26 -41.62
CA TYR A 18 -29.10 -17.86 -42.89
C TYR A 18 -30.28 -18.20 -43.80
N GLU A 19 -31.38 -18.72 -43.24
CA GLU A 19 -32.63 -18.97 -43.97
C GLU A 19 -33.23 -17.69 -44.55
N GLN A 20 -33.20 -16.58 -43.79
CA GLN A 20 -33.62 -15.28 -44.31
C GLN A 20 -32.74 -14.81 -45.48
N ILE A 21 -31.41 -14.98 -45.37
CA ILE A 21 -30.48 -14.67 -46.48
C ILE A 21 -30.79 -15.55 -47.69
N LYS A 22 -31.05 -16.85 -47.50
CA LYS A 22 -31.43 -17.78 -48.57
C LYS A 22 -32.72 -17.33 -49.26
N ALA A 23 -33.72 -16.91 -48.50
CA ALA A 23 -34.98 -16.39 -49.04
C ALA A 23 -34.78 -15.11 -49.88
N LEU A 24 -33.84 -14.23 -49.48
CA LEU A 24 -33.47 -13.05 -50.27
C LEU A 24 -32.82 -13.43 -51.60
N PHE A 25 -31.90 -14.40 -51.60
CA PHE A 25 -31.28 -14.92 -52.82
C PHE A 25 -32.29 -15.59 -53.73
N LYS A 26 -33.19 -16.42 -53.19
CA LYS A 26 -34.22 -17.13 -53.96
C LYS A 26 -35.09 -16.20 -54.82
N LYS A 27 -35.36 -14.99 -54.33
CA LYS A 27 -36.14 -13.97 -55.07
C LYS A 27 -35.45 -13.47 -56.35
N LYS A 28 -34.11 -13.50 -56.40
CA LYS A 28 -33.31 -13.02 -57.54
C LYS A 28 -32.63 -14.14 -58.34
N HIS A 29 -32.21 -15.20 -57.66
CA HIS A 29 -31.39 -16.31 -58.17
C HIS A 29 -31.89 -17.64 -57.58
N PRO A 30 -32.98 -18.23 -58.13
CA PRO A 30 -33.51 -19.50 -57.67
C PRO A 30 -32.48 -20.64 -57.69
N GLU A 31 -31.57 -20.62 -58.66
CA GLU A 31 -30.47 -21.57 -58.82
C GLU A 31 -29.43 -21.52 -57.68
N ALA A 32 -29.35 -20.41 -56.94
CA ALA A 32 -28.38 -20.24 -55.85
C ALA A 32 -28.83 -20.91 -54.55
N GLU A 33 -30.10 -21.29 -54.41
CA GLU A 33 -30.68 -21.84 -53.17
C GLU A 33 -29.99 -23.13 -52.72
N ALA A 34 -29.82 -24.09 -53.65
CA ALA A 34 -29.17 -25.36 -53.36
C ALA A 34 -27.68 -25.19 -53.01
N VAL A 35 -27.00 -24.28 -53.71
CA VAL A 35 -25.57 -23.99 -53.48
C VAL A 35 -25.35 -23.34 -52.12
N LEU A 36 -26.24 -22.43 -51.71
CA LEU A 36 -26.17 -21.78 -50.40
C LEU A 36 -26.48 -22.74 -49.25
N ALA A 37 -27.48 -23.62 -49.40
CA ALA A 37 -27.78 -24.63 -48.39
C ALA A 37 -26.59 -25.58 -48.18
N GLN A 38 -26.00 -26.08 -49.26
CA GLN A 38 -24.84 -26.96 -49.19
C GLN A 38 -23.61 -26.27 -48.58
N ALA A 39 -23.39 -24.99 -48.88
CA ALA A 39 -22.28 -24.22 -48.32
C ALA A 39 -22.42 -24.02 -46.80
N PHE A 40 -23.64 -23.81 -46.30
CA PHE A 40 -23.92 -23.67 -44.87
C PHE A 40 -23.67 -24.97 -44.12
N GLU A 41 -24.28 -26.06 -44.59
CA GLU A 41 -24.14 -27.39 -43.97
C GLU A 41 -22.67 -27.82 -43.93
N LYS A 42 -21.93 -27.59 -45.01
CA LYS A 42 -20.48 -27.88 -45.07
C LYS A 42 -19.70 -27.07 -44.04
N THR A 43 -19.98 -25.78 -43.90
CA THR A 43 -19.25 -24.89 -42.99
C THR A 43 -19.55 -25.23 -41.53
N VAL A 44 -20.82 -25.48 -41.19
CA VAL A 44 -21.23 -25.93 -39.85
C VAL A 44 -20.58 -27.26 -39.50
N SER A 45 -20.59 -28.23 -40.43
CA SER A 45 -19.96 -29.54 -40.22
C SER A 45 -18.45 -29.43 -40.01
N GLN A 46 -17.77 -28.57 -40.77
CA GLN A 46 -16.33 -28.33 -40.60
C GLN A 46 -16.01 -27.72 -39.23
N ILE A 47 -16.75 -26.70 -38.80
CA ILE A 47 -16.53 -26.03 -37.52
C ILE A 47 -16.78 -26.97 -36.34
N ILE A 48 -17.84 -27.79 -36.40
CA ILE A 48 -18.14 -28.80 -35.38
C ILE A 48 -17.02 -29.85 -35.33
N HIS A 49 -16.51 -30.29 -36.49
CA HIS A 49 -15.39 -31.23 -36.54
C HIS A 49 -14.09 -30.63 -35.96
N GLU A 50 -13.76 -29.38 -36.28
CA GLU A 50 -12.61 -28.65 -35.70
C GLU A 50 -12.72 -28.53 -34.18
N LEU A 51 -13.89 -28.15 -33.66
CA LEU A 51 -14.12 -28.04 -32.22
C LEU A 51 -14.00 -29.38 -31.51
N ASN A 52 -14.56 -30.45 -32.08
CA ASN A 52 -14.46 -31.79 -31.51
C ASN A 52 -13.01 -32.29 -31.48
N ALA A 53 -12.20 -31.97 -32.49
CA ALA A 53 -10.77 -32.32 -32.51
C ALA A 53 -9.96 -31.58 -31.44
N LYS A 54 -10.38 -30.36 -31.07
CA LYS A 54 -9.72 -29.52 -30.05
C LYS A 54 -10.23 -29.74 -28.62
N LYS A 55 -11.35 -30.46 -28.45
CA LYS A 55 -11.99 -30.72 -27.15
C LYS A 55 -11.05 -31.32 -26.11
N ASN A 56 -10.12 -32.19 -26.53
CA ASN A 56 -9.24 -32.93 -25.63
C ASN A 56 -7.81 -32.37 -25.57
N THR A 57 -7.50 -31.32 -26.32
CA THR A 57 -6.13 -30.81 -26.52
C THR A 57 -5.98 -29.32 -26.21
N SER A 58 -7.08 -28.58 -26.09
CA SER A 58 -7.05 -27.15 -25.78
C SER A 58 -7.36 -26.90 -24.31
N ASP A 59 -6.47 -26.16 -23.63
CA ASP A 59 -6.68 -25.70 -22.25
C ASP A 59 -7.75 -24.61 -22.16
N ASN A 60 -8.18 -24.03 -23.30
CA ASN A 60 -9.19 -22.96 -23.36
C ASN A 60 -10.32 -23.25 -24.37
N LEU A 61 -11.11 -24.28 -24.06
CA LEU A 61 -12.28 -24.69 -24.84
C LEU A 61 -13.31 -23.56 -25.06
N ARG A 62 -13.44 -22.63 -24.10
CA ARG A 62 -14.38 -21.51 -24.19
C ARG A 62 -13.98 -20.49 -25.25
N ALA A 63 -12.69 -20.22 -25.41
CA ALA A 63 -12.19 -19.36 -26.46
C ALA A 63 -12.42 -19.99 -27.84
N GLU A 64 -12.16 -21.30 -27.97
CA GLU A 64 -12.40 -22.05 -29.21
C GLU A 64 -13.89 -22.04 -29.61
N ILE A 65 -14.81 -22.25 -28.66
CA ILE A 65 -16.26 -22.15 -28.89
C ILE A 65 -16.64 -20.73 -29.36
N SER A 66 -16.06 -19.70 -28.74
CA SER A 66 -16.33 -18.30 -29.12
C SER A 66 -15.81 -17.97 -30.52
N GLN A 67 -14.64 -18.50 -30.88
CA GLN A 67 -14.07 -18.34 -32.22
C GLN A 67 -14.92 -19.06 -33.27
N ALA A 68 -15.42 -20.26 -32.97
CA ALA A 68 -16.34 -20.99 -33.83
C ALA A 68 -17.65 -20.24 -34.07
N LYS A 69 -18.24 -19.63 -33.04
CA LYS A 69 -19.42 -18.75 -33.17
C LYS A 69 -19.11 -17.56 -34.10
N CYS A 70 -17.96 -16.90 -33.92
CA CYS A 70 -17.55 -15.79 -34.76
C CYS A 70 -17.40 -16.19 -36.24
N LYS A 71 -16.83 -17.37 -36.53
CA LYS A 71 -16.72 -17.90 -37.90
C LYS A 71 -18.11 -18.10 -38.55
N LEU A 72 -19.07 -18.66 -37.81
CA LEU A 72 -20.44 -18.87 -38.31
C LEU A 72 -21.16 -17.55 -38.63
N TRP A 73 -21.05 -16.56 -37.75
CA TRP A 73 -21.60 -15.22 -38.00
C TRP A 73 -20.91 -14.50 -39.15
N GLY A 74 -19.58 -14.65 -39.28
CA GLY A 74 -18.80 -14.13 -40.40
C GLY A 74 -19.30 -14.65 -41.74
N MET A 75 -19.58 -15.96 -41.84
CA MET A 75 -20.16 -16.56 -43.04
C MET A 75 -21.51 -15.93 -43.42
N CYS A 76 -22.44 -15.76 -42.46
CA CYS A 76 -23.72 -15.09 -42.72
C CYS A 76 -23.50 -13.66 -43.27
N GLY A 77 -22.56 -12.93 -42.65
CA GLY A 77 -22.15 -11.61 -43.08
C GLY A 77 -21.58 -11.55 -44.50
N GLU A 78 -20.75 -12.50 -44.88
CA GLU A 78 -20.22 -12.60 -46.25
C GLU A 78 -21.32 -12.87 -47.27
N LYS A 79 -22.28 -13.76 -46.95
CA LYS A 79 -23.38 -14.08 -47.87
C LYS A 79 -24.34 -12.91 -48.04
N ILE A 80 -24.67 -12.18 -46.99
CA ILE A 80 -25.51 -10.97 -47.13
C ILE A 80 -24.77 -9.86 -47.90
N CYS A 81 -23.45 -9.69 -47.68
CA CYS A 81 -22.66 -8.76 -48.49
C CYS A 81 -22.64 -9.16 -49.97
N ALA A 82 -22.53 -10.46 -50.27
CA ALA A 82 -22.60 -10.97 -51.63
C ALA A 82 -23.97 -10.71 -52.28
N TYR A 83 -25.06 -10.85 -51.52
CA TYR A 83 -26.40 -10.47 -51.99
C TYR A 83 -26.48 -8.99 -52.31
N ILE A 84 -26.08 -8.13 -51.35
CA ILE A 84 -26.12 -6.68 -51.48
C ILE A 84 -25.26 -6.24 -52.67
N LYS A 85 -24.15 -6.91 -52.98
CA LYS A 85 -23.33 -6.62 -54.16
C LYS A 85 -24.11 -6.72 -55.48
N THR A 86 -25.13 -7.57 -55.55
CA THR A 86 -26.02 -7.70 -56.72
C THR A 86 -27.05 -6.56 -56.84
N ILE A 87 -27.18 -5.74 -55.79
CA ILE A 87 -28.09 -4.59 -55.73
C ILE A 87 -27.27 -3.30 -55.82
N ASP A 88 -26.27 -3.16 -54.94
CA ASP A 88 -25.39 -2.01 -54.80
C ASP A 88 -23.98 -2.49 -54.37
N ALA A 89 -23.04 -2.37 -55.30
CA ALA A 89 -21.65 -2.75 -55.08
C ALA A 89 -20.93 -1.82 -54.08
N GLY A 90 -21.33 -0.55 -53.99
CA GLY A 90 -20.76 0.43 -53.06
C GLY A 90 -21.16 0.11 -51.61
N ALA A 91 -22.46 -0.11 -51.38
CA ALA A 91 -22.97 -0.50 -50.06
C ALA A 91 -22.37 -1.83 -49.58
N SER A 92 -22.25 -2.82 -50.48
CA SER A 92 -21.59 -4.10 -50.19
C SER A 92 -20.14 -3.93 -49.74
N LYS A 93 -19.38 -3.03 -50.39
CA LYS A 93 -17.98 -2.76 -50.03
C LYS A 93 -17.86 -2.17 -48.63
N VAL A 94 -18.73 -1.21 -48.29
CA VAL A 94 -18.72 -0.57 -46.95
C VAL A 94 -19.08 -1.58 -45.87
N LEU A 95 -20.10 -2.40 -46.08
CA LEU A 95 -20.51 -3.43 -45.12
C LEU A 95 -19.43 -4.50 -44.92
N LEU A 96 -18.76 -4.91 -46.00
CA LEU A 96 -17.66 -5.86 -45.92
C LEU A 96 -16.47 -5.30 -45.13
N GLU A 97 -16.17 -4.01 -45.28
CA GLU A 97 -15.12 -3.35 -44.49
C GLU A 97 -15.48 -3.31 -43.01
N ILE A 98 -16.73 -2.95 -42.66
CA ILE A 98 -17.20 -2.97 -41.27
C ILE A 98 -17.07 -4.37 -40.67
N LEU A 99 -17.47 -5.40 -41.42
CA LEU A 99 -17.38 -6.78 -40.97
C LEU A 99 -15.94 -7.23 -40.74
N ASN A 100 -15.01 -6.85 -41.63
CA ASN A 100 -13.59 -7.11 -41.48
C ASN A 100 -13.00 -6.41 -40.24
N GLN A 101 -13.37 -5.16 -39.98
CA GLN A 101 -12.93 -4.43 -38.79
C GLN A 101 -13.49 -5.06 -37.50
N GLN A 102 -14.76 -5.48 -37.49
CA GLN A 102 -15.34 -6.20 -36.35
C GLN A 102 -14.60 -7.52 -36.08
N GLN A 103 -14.29 -8.28 -37.14
CA GLN A 103 -13.50 -9.51 -37.01
C GLN A 103 -12.08 -9.25 -36.48
N LYS A 104 -11.46 -8.14 -36.87
CA LYS A 104 -10.15 -7.73 -36.38
C LYS A 104 -10.17 -7.40 -34.88
N ILE A 105 -11.14 -6.59 -34.44
CA ILE A 105 -11.35 -6.25 -33.02
C ILE A 105 -11.59 -7.51 -32.18
N LEU A 106 -12.42 -8.44 -32.68
CA LEU A 106 -12.68 -9.71 -32.00
C LEU A 106 -11.42 -10.59 -31.89
N LYS A 107 -10.55 -10.61 -32.91
CA LYS A 107 -9.27 -11.32 -32.85
C LYS A 107 -8.29 -10.67 -31.88
N GLU A 108 -8.21 -9.35 -31.84
CA GLU A 108 -7.36 -8.61 -30.90
C GLU A 108 -7.81 -8.83 -29.45
N ASN A 109 -9.12 -8.85 -29.20
CA ASN A 109 -9.67 -9.15 -27.88
C ASN A 109 -9.44 -10.61 -27.44
N SER A 110 -9.38 -11.57 -28.38
CA SER A 110 -9.04 -12.95 -28.03
C SER A 110 -7.59 -13.12 -27.57
N GLY A 111 -6.64 -12.34 -28.08
CA GLY A 111 -5.25 -12.33 -27.60
C GLY A 111 -5.10 -11.70 -26.21
N SER A 112 -5.96 -10.74 -25.85
CA SER A 112 -5.98 -10.17 -24.50
C SER A 112 -6.46 -11.17 -23.43
N ASN A 113 -7.22 -12.19 -23.81
CA ASN A 113 -7.69 -13.23 -22.88
C ASN A 113 -6.56 -14.18 -22.45
N GLU A 114 -5.58 -14.46 -23.30
CA GLU A 114 -4.40 -15.26 -22.93
C GLU A 114 -3.53 -14.52 -21.90
N ALA A 115 -3.34 -13.20 -22.10
CA ALA A 115 -2.64 -12.37 -21.13
C ALA A 115 -3.40 -12.26 -19.79
N MET A 116 -4.73 -12.18 -19.84
CA MET A 116 -5.57 -12.13 -18.64
C MET A 116 -5.59 -13.48 -17.90
N GLN A 117 -5.57 -14.61 -18.62
CA GLN A 117 -5.42 -15.94 -18.02
C GLN A 117 -4.05 -16.16 -17.41
N ALA A 118 -2.97 -15.72 -18.08
CA ALA A 118 -1.64 -15.76 -17.51
C ALA A 118 -1.56 -14.94 -16.20
N LEU A 119 -2.25 -13.80 -16.16
CA LEU A 119 -2.36 -12.98 -14.96
C LEU A 119 -3.20 -13.66 -13.86
N GLU A 120 -4.29 -14.35 -14.20
CA GLU A 120 -5.08 -15.15 -13.24
C GLU A 120 -4.30 -16.35 -12.70
N GLU A 121 -3.51 -17.03 -13.52
CA GLU A 121 -2.60 -18.09 -13.08
C GLU A 121 -1.50 -17.56 -12.15
N GLU A 122 -0.93 -16.39 -12.46
CA GLU A 122 0.03 -15.72 -11.58
C GLU A 122 -0.62 -15.27 -10.26
N LEU A 123 -1.87 -14.79 -10.30
CA LEU A 123 -2.66 -14.41 -9.12
C LEU A 123 -2.96 -15.63 -8.22
N THR A 124 -3.32 -16.76 -8.82
CA THR A 124 -3.59 -17.99 -8.04
C THR A 124 -2.31 -18.56 -7.43
N LYS A 125 -1.18 -18.50 -8.15
CA LYS A 125 0.12 -18.90 -7.62
C LYS A 125 0.57 -18.00 -6.46
N THR A 126 0.47 -16.69 -6.61
CA THR A 126 0.82 -15.74 -5.53
C THR A 126 -0.08 -15.91 -4.29
N LYS A 127 -1.37 -16.23 -4.49
CA LYS A 127 -2.27 -16.58 -3.38
C LYS A 127 -1.81 -17.83 -2.62
N GLN A 128 -1.39 -18.88 -3.33
CA GLN A 128 -0.84 -20.09 -2.70
C GLN A 128 0.46 -19.82 -1.94
N GLU A 129 1.35 -18.99 -2.49
CA GLU A 129 2.57 -18.57 -1.81
C GLU A 129 2.26 -17.75 -0.54
N MET A 130 1.25 -16.87 -0.59
CA MET A 130 0.79 -16.10 0.56
C MET A 130 0.21 -17.00 1.67
N ASP A 131 -0.59 -18.00 1.30
CA ASP A 131 -1.13 -18.97 2.26
C ASP A 131 0.00 -19.77 2.95
N GLN A 132 1.04 -20.15 2.21
CA GLN A 132 2.23 -20.80 2.78
C GLN A 132 2.99 -19.89 3.74
N ILE A 133 3.13 -18.60 3.42
CA ILE A 133 3.76 -17.61 4.31
C ILE A 133 2.93 -17.44 5.60
N LEU A 134 1.60 -17.44 5.49
CA LEU A 134 0.70 -17.34 6.64
C LEU A 134 0.86 -18.53 7.59
N ILE A 135 0.92 -19.76 7.05
CA ILE A 135 1.20 -20.98 7.83
C ILE A 135 2.59 -20.91 8.47
N ALA A 136 3.61 -20.44 7.74
CA ALA A 136 4.96 -20.26 8.27
C ALA A 136 5.01 -19.21 9.39
N ALA A 137 4.25 -18.13 9.28
CA ALA A 137 4.14 -17.10 10.32
C ALA A 137 3.44 -17.63 11.58
N GLU A 138 2.36 -18.39 11.43
CA GLU A 138 1.64 -19.00 12.56
C GLU A 138 2.51 -20.01 13.32
N THR A 139 3.25 -20.86 12.59
CA THR A 139 4.21 -21.79 13.20
C THR A 139 5.36 -21.07 13.91
N LEU A 140 5.86 -19.97 13.35
CA LEU A 140 6.88 -19.14 14.00
C LEU A 140 6.34 -18.45 15.26
N GLU A 141 5.08 -17.99 15.25
CA GLU A 141 4.46 -17.39 16.44
C GLU A 141 4.29 -18.42 17.56
N ASN A 142 3.82 -19.63 17.22
CA ASN A 142 3.64 -20.71 18.19
C ASN A 142 4.99 -21.15 18.80
N THR A 143 6.05 -21.23 18.00
CA THR A 143 7.40 -21.54 18.52
C THR A 143 7.94 -20.41 19.40
N ALA A 144 7.76 -19.15 19.01
CA ALA A 144 8.14 -18.00 19.85
C ALA A 144 7.37 -17.96 21.18
N ARG A 145 6.09 -18.33 21.18
CA ARG A 145 5.26 -18.43 22.39
C ARG A 145 5.79 -19.52 23.33
N SER A 146 6.08 -20.71 22.80
CA SER A 146 6.67 -21.82 23.57
C SER A 146 8.03 -21.43 24.20
N LEU A 147 8.91 -20.78 23.43
CA LEU A 147 10.20 -20.29 23.93
C LEU A 147 10.07 -19.21 25.00
N ARG A 148 9.05 -18.34 24.91
CA ARG A 148 8.77 -17.35 25.97
C ARG A 148 8.33 -18.02 27.27
N GLU A 149 7.47 -19.04 27.19
CA GLU A 149 7.04 -19.81 28.35
C GLU A 149 8.20 -20.59 28.99
N GLU A 150 9.08 -21.19 28.19
CA GLU A 150 10.26 -21.88 28.68
C GLU A 150 11.26 -20.92 29.35
N ASN A 151 11.51 -19.76 28.72
CA ASN A 151 12.36 -18.73 29.30
C ASN A 151 11.78 -18.18 30.60
N ALA A 152 10.46 -18.01 30.71
CA ALA A 152 9.82 -17.62 31.97
C ALA A 152 10.05 -18.66 33.06
N LYS A 153 9.84 -19.96 32.77
CA LYS A 153 10.12 -21.05 33.72
C LYS A 153 11.59 -21.13 34.13
N LEU A 154 12.52 -20.94 33.20
CA LEU A 154 13.96 -20.91 33.50
C LEU A 154 14.31 -19.70 34.37
N LYS A 155 13.74 -18.54 34.10
CA LYS A 155 13.93 -17.33 34.90
C LYS A 155 13.42 -17.51 36.33
N ASP A 156 12.27 -18.14 36.52
CA ASP A 156 11.74 -18.45 37.86
C ASP A 156 12.65 -19.43 38.62
N ARG A 157 13.21 -20.43 37.95
CA ARG A 157 14.19 -21.35 38.55
C ARG A 157 15.49 -20.66 38.94
N VAL A 158 16.00 -19.78 38.08
CA VAL A 158 17.22 -19.01 38.35
C VAL A 158 16.99 -17.99 39.46
N ASN A 159 15.82 -17.37 39.55
CA ASN A 159 15.51 -16.41 40.61
C ASN A 159 15.18 -17.06 41.96
N GLY A 160 14.73 -18.32 42.00
CA GLY A 160 14.55 -19.05 43.26
C GLY A 160 15.88 -19.45 43.93
N THR A 161 16.91 -19.75 43.14
CA THR A 161 18.24 -20.14 43.68
C THR A 161 18.98 -19.10 44.54
N PRO A 162 18.98 -17.78 44.24
CA PRO A 162 19.64 -16.78 45.07
C PRO A 162 18.96 -16.57 46.43
N GLU A 163 17.64 -16.68 46.54
CA GLU A 163 16.93 -16.59 47.83
C GLU A 163 17.29 -17.78 48.74
N ASP A 164 17.35 -18.99 48.18
CA ASP A 164 17.78 -20.19 48.91
C ASP A 164 19.27 -20.13 49.33
N LEU A 165 20.13 -19.59 48.46
CA LEU A 165 21.55 -19.38 48.76
C LEU A 165 21.77 -18.28 49.81
N GLU A 166 20.97 -17.22 49.78
CA GLU A 166 21.02 -16.14 50.78
C GLU A 166 20.53 -16.62 52.15
N ALA A 167 19.50 -17.45 52.19
CA ALA A 167 19.05 -18.12 53.41
C ALA A 167 20.11 -19.08 53.99
N GLN A 168 20.80 -19.85 53.15
CA GLN A 168 21.92 -20.70 53.59
C GLN A 168 23.10 -19.87 54.08
N MET A 169 23.42 -18.76 53.42
CA MET A 169 24.47 -17.84 53.87
C MET A 169 24.14 -17.24 55.25
N GLN A 170 22.88 -16.85 55.50
CA GLN A 170 22.46 -16.36 56.81
C GLN A 170 22.58 -17.44 57.90
N GLN A 171 22.15 -18.67 57.65
CA GLN A 171 22.31 -19.77 58.61
C GLN A 171 23.79 -20.03 58.94
N LEU A 172 24.66 -20.06 57.93
CA LEU A 172 26.10 -20.25 58.14
C LEU A 172 26.75 -19.08 58.87
N GLN A 173 26.26 -17.85 58.67
CA GLN A 173 26.71 -16.68 59.43
C GLN A 173 26.29 -16.77 60.90
N GLU A 174 25.05 -17.15 61.19
CA GLU A 174 24.58 -17.37 62.57
C GLU A 174 25.34 -18.49 63.28
N GLU A 175 25.63 -19.59 62.59
CA GLU A 175 26.45 -20.68 63.14
C GLU A 175 27.88 -20.22 63.42
N ASN A 176 28.51 -19.51 62.48
CA ASN A 176 29.84 -18.95 62.69
C ASN A 176 29.86 -17.96 63.86
N GLU A 177 28.82 -17.15 64.03
CA GLU A 177 28.71 -16.23 65.17
C GLU A 177 28.60 -16.99 66.50
N LYS A 178 27.80 -18.07 66.55
CA LYS A 178 27.72 -18.96 67.71
C LYS A 178 29.07 -19.61 68.04
N TYR A 179 29.79 -20.10 67.02
CA TYR A 179 31.12 -20.68 67.22
C TYR A 179 32.12 -19.62 67.69
N LEU A 180 32.07 -18.41 67.14
CA LEU A 180 32.92 -17.30 67.54
C LEU A 180 32.65 -16.91 69.01
N GLN A 181 31.39 -16.77 69.41
CA GLN A 181 31.02 -16.50 70.80
C GLN A 181 31.50 -17.61 71.75
N LYS A 182 31.42 -18.87 71.33
CA LYS A 182 31.93 -20.02 72.10
C LYS A 182 33.46 -20.01 72.21
N ILE A 183 34.17 -19.65 71.14
CA ILE A 183 35.63 -19.47 71.17
C ILE A 183 36.00 -18.33 72.11
N ILE A 184 35.27 -17.21 72.07
CA ILE A 184 35.49 -16.06 72.97
C ILE A 184 35.24 -16.46 74.42
N SER A 185 34.16 -17.22 74.72
CA SER A 185 33.89 -17.66 76.09
C SER A 185 34.99 -18.58 76.62
N LEU A 186 35.40 -19.58 75.83
CA LEU A 186 36.48 -20.51 76.17
C LEU A 186 37.83 -19.80 76.30
N SER A 187 38.09 -18.80 75.46
CA SER A 187 39.31 -18.00 75.52
C SER A 187 39.32 -17.09 76.75
N LYS A 188 38.17 -16.55 77.15
CA LYS A 188 38.01 -15.74 78.37
C LYS A 188 38.16 -16.58 79.63
N GLU A 189 37.57 -17.77 79.65
CA GLU A 189 37.71 -18.74 80.74
C GLU A 189 39.16 -19.23 80.89
N LYS A 190 39.86 -19.43 79.75
CA LYS A 190 41.29 -19.76 79.73
C LYS A 190 42.19 -18.57 80.12
N ALA A 191 41.83 -17.35 79.76
CA ALA A 191 42.55 -16.13 80.18
C ALA A 191 42.37 -15.85 81.67
N GLU A 192 41.18 -16.07 82.23
CA GLU A 192 40.91 -15.98 83.66
C GLU A 192 41.64 -17.09 84.45
N SER A 193 41.83 -18.26 83.85
CA SER A 193 42.69 -19.34 84.39
C SER A 193 44.19 -18.98 84.39
N CYS A 194 44.68 -18.26 83.38
CA CYS A 194 46.10 -17.90 83.25
C CYS A 194 46.55 -16.66 84.05
N LEU A 195 45.64 -15.82 84.54
CA LEU A 195 45.99 -14.59 85.30
C LEU A 195 46.33 -14.83 86.78
N SER A 196 46.48 -16.09 87.20
CA SER A 196 46.85 -16.48 88.57
C SER A 196 48.33 -16.86 88.75
N LYS A 197 49.25 -16.45 87.85
CA LYS A 197 50.70 -16.57 88.08
C LYS A 197 51.54 -15.51 87.35
N GLU A 198 52.11 -14.64 88.18
CA GLU A 198 53.45 -14.05 88.11
C GLU A 198 53.91 -13.23 86.88
N THR A 199 54.02 -11.92 87.15
CA THR A 199 55.24 -11.10 87.07
C THR A 199 56.37 -11.44 86.09
N SER A 200 56.74 -10.39 85.34
CA SER A 200 58.10 -9.89 85.03
C SER A 200 58.57 -9.95 83.57
N GLY A 201 58.88 -8.76 83.04
CA GLY A 201 60.10 -8.48 82.29
C GLY A 201 60.08 -8.58 80.76
N GLY A 202 60.35 -7.45 80.09
CA GLY A 202 61.25 -7.46 78.91
C GLY A 202 60.72 -6.86 77.59
N SER A 203 61.13 -5.61 77.36
CA SER A 203 61.32 -4.84 76.11
C SER A 203 61.41 -5.61 74.75
N TYR A 204 60.81 -5.08 73.67
CA TYR A 204 61.48 -4.35 72.57
C TYR A 204 60.54 -4.06 71.35
N ALA A 205 60.63 -2.81 70.87
CA ALA A 205 60.59 -2.33 69.48
C ALA A 205 59.34 -2.46 68.54
N THR A 206 58.86 -1.27 68.14
CA THR A 206 58.16 -0.82 66.90
C THR A 206 58.69 -1.42 65.58
N PRO A 207 57.94 -1.46 64.43
CA PRO A 207 57.26 -0.27 63.87
C PRO A 207 56.04 -0.41 62.91
N LYS A 208 55.37 0.75 62.77
CA LYS A 208 54.80 1.39 61.56
C LYS A 208 53.44 0.96 60.97
N ALA A 209 52.61 2.00 60.90
CA ALA A 209 51.33 2.13 60.23
C ALA A 209 51.45 2.51 58.75
N THR A 210 50.48 2.09 57.95
CA THR A 210 49.88 2.83 56.81
C THR A 210 48.58 2.09 56.44
N ARG A 211 47.39 2.55 56.85
CA ARG A 211 46.52 3.60 56.28
C ARG A 211 46.11 3.31 54.84
N GLU A 212 44.92 2.73 54.67
CA GLU A 212 44.10 2.92 53.47
C GLU A 212 42.67 3.28 53.86
N LYS A 213 42.18 4.38 53.27
CA LYS A 213 40.89 5.00 53.47
C LYS A 213 39.95 4.47 52.40
N THR A 214 38.77 3.97 52.78
CA THR A 214 37.67 3.80 51.83
C THR A 214 36.55 4.78 52.20
N ARG A 215 36.32 5.72 51.29
CA ARG A 215 35.29 6.76 51.31
C ARG A 215 33.91 6.11 51.18
N GLU A 216 33.04 6.34 52.16
CA GLU A 216 31.59 6.24 51.97
C GLU A 216 31.09 7.43 51.15
N ASN A 217 30.40 7.15 50.05
CA ASN A 217 29.73 8.14 49.21
C ASN A 217 28.22 7.93 49.32
N LYS A 218 27.59 8.59 50.29
CA LYS A 218 26.13 8.78 50.34
C LYS A 218 25.75 9.79 49.27
N LYS A 219 25.15 9.33 48.16
CA LYS A 219 24.45 10.20 47.21
C LYS A 219 23.04 10.46 47.70
N SER A 220 22.79 11.73 47.99
CA SER A 220 21.48 12.35 48.21
C SER A 220 20.59 12.23 46.97
N ILE A 221 19.39 11.72 47.15
CA ILE A 221 18.30 11.75 46.18
C ILE A 221 17.85 13.21 46.02
N SER A 222 18.27 13.87 44.94
CA SER A 222 17.68 15.14 44.53
C SER A 222 16.39 14.84 43.77
N ARG A 223 15.26 15.27 44.34
CA ARG A 223 13.99 15.40 43.62
C ARG A 223 14.18 16.40 42.48
N THR A 224 14.23 15.90 41.25
CA THR A 224 14.13 16.73 40.05
C THR A 224 12.66 17.08 39.82
N ASN A 225 12.41 18.39 39.75
CA ASN A 225 11.15 18.98 39.33
C ASN A 225 10.66 18.34 38.02
N SER A 226 9.43 17.83 38.05
CA SER A 226 8.67 17.41 36.89
C SER A 226 8.18 18.64 36.11
N GLY A 227 9.11 19.31 35.42
CA GLY A 227 8.76 20.16 34.30
C GLY A 227 8.47 19.24 33.11
N SER A 228 7.26 19.30 32.57
CA SER A 228 6.82 18.55 31.39
C SER A 228 7.66 18.96 30.17
N THR A 229 8.81 18.32 29.98
CA THR A 229 9.52 18.38 28.71
C THR A 229 8.67 17.63 27.69
N ILE A 230 7.95 18.39 26.86
CA ILE A 230 7.22 17.87 25.71
C ILE A 230 8.15 16.90 24.98
N LYS A 231 7.72 15.65 24.80
CA LYS A 231 8.49 14.62 24.11
C LYS A 231 8.85 15.13 22.71
N ASP A 232 10.13 15.13 22.36
CA ASP A 232 10.59 15.55 21.04
C ASP A 232 10.76 14.30 20.17
N LEU A 233 9.89 14.12 19.17
CA LEU A 233 9.97 12.97 18.28
C LEU A 233 11.01 13.23 17.19
N THR A 234 11.87 12.24 16.95
CA THR A 234 12.73 12.23 15.76
C THR A 234 11.91 11.97 14.50
N LEU A 235 12.40 12.40 13.33
CA LEU A 235 11.74 12.13 12.04
C LEU A 235 11.43 10.64 11.85
N LYS A 236 12.39 9.76 12.18
CA LYS A 236 12.20 8.31 12.08
C LYS A 236 11.04 7.83 12.96
N GLN A 237 10.97 8.26 14.22
CA GLN A 237 9.88 7.90 15.12
C GLN A 237 8.52 8.42 14.64
N LEU A 238 8.49 9.64 14.08
CA LEU A 238 7.29 10.20 13.49
C LEU A 238 6.82 9.37 12.29
N LYS A 239 7.72 9.00 11.37
CA LYS A 239 7.38 8.18 10.20
C LYS A 239 6.89 6.78 10.59
N GLU A 240 7.53 6.15 11.57
CA GLU A 240 7.08 4.87 12.13
C GLU A 240 5.67 5.01 12.72
N PHE A 241 5.40 6.07 13.49
CA PHE A 241 4.07 6.34 14.03
C PHE A 241 3.01 6.58 12.93
N ILE A 242 3.34 7.38 11.91
CA ILE A 242 2.47 7.66 10.77
C ILE A 242 2.09 6.34 10.07
N GLU A 243 3.07 5.47 9.83
CA GLU A 243 2.83 4.16 9.20
C GLU A 243 1.95 3.24 10.07
N GLU A 244 2.18 3.22 11.38
CA GLU A 244 1.34 2.49 12.33
C GLU A 244 -0.11 2.98 12.30
N ILE A 245 -0.33 4.29 12.28
CA ILE A 245 -1.66 4.90 12.21
C ILE A 245 -2.35 4.51 10.91
N TYR A 246 -1.71 4.66 9.74
CA TYR A 246 -2.32 4.29 8.47
C TYR A 246 -2.72 2.81 8.43
N THR A 247 -1.82 1.92 8.85
CA THR A 247 -2.06 0.47 8.88
C THR A 247 -3.21 0.11 9.81
N SER A 248 -3.29 0.77 10.97
CA SER A 248 -4.37 0.55 11.93
C SER A 248 -5.70 1.10 11.42
N LYS A 249 -5.68 2.29 10.81
CA LYS A 249 -6.85 2.97 10.26
C LYS A 249 -7.48 2.21 9.11
N GLU A 250 -6.69 1.67 8.19
CA GLU A 250 -7.21 0.87 7.07
C GLU A 250 -8.02 -0.34 7.58
N LYS A 251 -7.54 -1.02 8.62
CA LYS A 251 -8.27 -2.12 9.27
C LYS A 251 -9.53 -1.64 10.00
N PHE A 252 -9.46 -0.47 10.62
CA PHE A 252 -10.61 0.13 11.30
C PHE A 252 -11.71 0.54 10.31
N ASP A 253 -11.36 1.18 9.21
CA ASP A 253 -12.31 1.57 8.16
C ASP A 253 -12.96 0.36 7.51
N GLN A 254 -12.18 -0.70 7.25
CA GLN A 254 -12.70 -1.97 6.75
C GLN A 254 -13.73 -2.56 7.74
N LYS A 255 -13.42 -2.55 9.04
CA LYS A 255 -14.36 -2.98 10.08
C LYS A 255 -15.60 -2.11 10.13
N CYS A 256 -15.48 -0.79 9.99
CA CYS A 256 -16.63 0.12 9.96
C CYS A 256 -17.56 -0.18 8.78
N ILE A 257 -17.00 -0.49 7.61
CA ILE A 257 -17.76 -0.93 6.44
C ILE A 257 -18.49 -2.25 6.74
N GLU A 258 -17.81 -3.22 7.35
CA GLU A 258 -18.41 -4.53 7.70
C GLU A 258 -19.50 -4.44 8.78
N THR A 259 -19.36 -3.50 9.72
CA THR A 259 -20.32 -3.28 10.82
C THR A 259 -21.35 -2.19 10.53
N HIS A 260 -21.34 -1.62 9.32
CA HIS A 260 -22.19 -0.49 8.93
C HIS A 260 -22.08 0.70 9.89
N GLN A 261 -20.87 1.00 10.37
CA GLN A 261 -20.56 2.15 11.23
C GLN A 261 -19.94 3.28 10.42
N ALA A 262 -20.10 4.51 10.91
CA ALA A 262 -19.45 5.67 10.33
C ALA A 262 -17.92 5.57 10.45
N LYS A 263 -17.20 5.99 9.41
CA LYS A 263 -15.75 6.14 9.48
C LYS A 263 -15.37 7.37 10.31
N GLU A 264 -14.16 7.34 10.84
CA GLU A 264 -13.53 8.48 11.51
C GLU A 264 -12.60 9.19 10.53
N THR A 265 -12.42 10.50 10.67
CA THR A 265 -11.34 11.20 9.97
C THR A 265 -9.99 10.74 10.49
N MET A 266 -8.91 10.95 9.74
CA MET A 266 -7.55 10.64 10.22
C MET A 266 -7.23 11.30 11.56
N GLU A 267 -7.69 12.54 11.80
CA GLU A 267 -7.50 13.22 13.07
C GLU A 267 -8.27 12.52 14.19
N GLU A 268 -9.59 12.31 14.06
CA GLU A 268 -10.41 11.61 15.05
C GLU A 268 -9.85 10.23 15.37
N TYR A 269 -9.46 9.48 14.33
CA TYR A 269 -8.90 8.15 14.50
C TYR A 269 -7.55 8.16 15.21
N MET A 270 -6.72 9.19 14.99
CA MET A 270 -5.48 9.35 15.74
C MET A 270 -5.76 9.46 17.25
N TYR A 271 -6.79 10.21 17.66
CA TYR A 271 -7.22 10.24 19.06
C TYR A 271 -7.72 8.88 19.55
N SER A 272 -8.58 8.20 18.78
CA SER A 272 -9.09 6.86 19.08
C SER A 272 -7.96 5.84 19.27
N TYR A 273 -6.97 5.85 18.36
CA TYR A 273 -5.80 4.99 18.40
C TYR A 273 -4.93 5.25 19.63
N LEU A 274 -4.63 6.52 19.93
CA LEU A 274 -3.85 6.88 21.12
C LEU A 274 -4.58 6.49 22.41
N ASN A 275 -5.91 6.65 22.44
CA ASN A 275 -6.73 6.23 23.55
C ASN A 275 -6.69 4.70 23.75
N GLN A 276 -6.78 3.92 22.68
CA GLN A 276 -6.64 2.46 22.73
C GLN A 276 -5.23 2.03 23.17
N LYS A 277 -4.18 2.71 22.69
CA LYS A 277 -2.77 2.32 22.94
C LYS A 277 -2.29 2.68 24.34
N TYR A 278 -2.73 3.82 24.88
CA TYR A 278 -2.19 4.36 26.13
C TYR A 278 -3.19 4.41 27.29
N GLY A 279 -4.49 4.58 27.02
CA GLY A 279 -5.57 4.64 28.02
C GLY A 279 -5.56 5.82 29.00
N LEU A 280 -4.42 6.50 29.18
CA LEU A 280 -4.26 7.60 30.14
C LEU A 280 -4.34 8.97 29.45
N LYS A 281 -5.30 9.81 29.83
CA LYS A 281 -5.57 11.13 29.21
C LYS A 281 -4.35 12.06 29.14
N SER A 282 -3.54 12.12 30.20
CA SER A 282 -2.33 12.96 30.21
C SER A 282 -1.29 12.48 29.20
N LEU A 283 -1.09 11.17 29.09
CA LEU A 283 -0.15 10.58 28.14
C LEU A 283 -0.62 10.81 26.70
N ILE A 284 -1.93 10.70 26.44
CA ILE A 284 -2.54 11.00 25.14
C ILE A 284 -2.25 12.46 24.74
N GLN A 285 -2.49 13.42 25.64
CA GLN A 285 -2.22 14.85 25.39
C GLN A 285 -0.74 15.14 25.12
N ASP A 286 0.16 14.50 25.88
CA ASP A 286 1.61 14.62 25.65
C ASP A 286 2.01 14.10 24.27
N TRP A 287 1.43 12.97 23.84
CA TRP A 287 1.69 12.41 22.51
C TRP A 287 1.12 13.26 21.39
N ILE A 288 -0.11 13.76 21.50
CA ILE A 288 -0.70 14.67 20.50
C ILE A 288 0.20 15.89 20.33
N SER A 289 0.59 16.53 21.43
CA SER A 289 1.47 17.71 21.41
C SER A 289 2.82 17.40 20.75
N ALA A 290 3.39 16.23 21.03
CA ALA A 290 4.63 15.77 20.44
C ALA A 290 4.50 15.48 18.93
N ILE A 291 3.39 14.88 18.50
CA ILE A 291 3.10 14.57 17.09
C ILE A 291 2.88 15.86 16.31
N VAL A 292 2.01 16.77 16.78
CA VAL A 292 1.74 18.04 16.10
C VAL A 292 3.04 18.83 15.92
N LYS A 293 3.83 18.98 16.99
CA LYS A 293 5.13 19.68 16.92
C LYS A 293 6.09 19.01 15.94
N ALA A 294 6.13 17.68 15.89
CA ALA A 294 7.01 16.96 14.99
C ALA A 294 6.54 17.06 13.53
N VAL A 295 5.22 17.02 13.28
CA VAL A 295 4.63 17.24 11.95
C VAL A 295 4.97 18.63 11.45
N GLU A 296 4.74 19.69 12.23
CA GLU A 296 5.09 21.07 11.86
C GLU A 296 6.59 21.24 11.57
N LYS A 297 7.44 20.55 12.33
CA LYS A 297 8.89 20.58 12.17
C LYS A 297 9.36 19.91 10.89
N TYR A 298 8.79 18.77 10.53
CA TYR A 298 9.30 17.91 9.45
C TYR A 298 8.48 17.98 8.16
N GLU A 299 7.30 18.58 8.18
CA GLU A 299 6.47 18.82 6.98
C GLU A 299 7.25 19.49 5.83
N PRO A 300 8.13 20.50 6.05
CA PRO A 300 8.91 21.10 4.97
C PRO A 300 10.05 20.22 4.42
N GLU A 301 10.43 19.15 5.14
CA GLU A 301 11.62 18.34 4.84
C GLU A 301 11.30 16.95 4.27
N ASP A 302 10.12 16.40 4.62
CA ASP A 302 9.76 15.02 4.27
C ASP A 302 8.35 14.94 3.63
N PRO A 303 8.24 14.43 2.39
CA PRO A 303 6.96 14.38 1.69
C PRO A 303 5.89 13.51 2.36
N ASP A 304 6.27 12.44 3.08
CA ASP A 304 5.30 11.61 3.79
C ASP A 304 4.69 12.37 4.97
N VAL A 305 5.50 13.18 5.66
CA VAL A 305 5.03 14.05 6.75
C VAL A 305 4.16 15.17 6.19
N LEU A 306 4.53 15.77 5.05
CA LEU A 306 3.71 16.77 4.36
C LEU A 306 2.34 16.22 3.97
N LEU A 307 2.29 15.04 3.36
CA LEU A 307 1.04 14.38 3.00
C LEU A 307 0.18 14.12 4.25
N PHE A 308 0.78 13.57 5.30
CA PHE A 308 0.08 13.30 6.56
C PHE A 308 -0.47 14.60 7.19
N ALA A 309 0.31 15.68 7.19
CA ALA A 309 -0.12 17.00 7.67
C ALA A 309 -1.32 17.54 6.88
N LYS A 310 -1.33 17.36 5.56
CA LYS A 310 -2.44 17.77 4.70
C LYS A 310 -3.70 16.93 4.91
N ILE A 311 -3.54 15.63 5.13
CA ILE A 311 -4.67 14.73 5.47
C ILE A 311 -5.27 15.10 6.83
N LEU A 312 -4.44 15.33 7.85
CA LEU A 312 -4.91 15.77 9.17
C LEU A 312 -5.71 17.09 9.10
N ARG A 313 -5.32 18.01 8.22
CA ARG A 313 -6.02 19.29 8.00
C ARG A 313 -7.15 19.23 6.98
N HIS A 314 -7.55 18.03 6.54
CA HIS A 314 -8.62 17.81 5.57
C HIS A 314 -8.40 18.56 4.25
N GLN A 315 -7.13 18.68 3.84
CA GLN A 315 -6.75 19.31 2.58
C GLN A 315 -6.65 18.29 1.44
N ILE A 316 -6.31 17.04 1.79
CA ILE A 316 -6.15 15.90 0.89
C ILE A 316 -6.87 14.70 1.51
N GLU A 317 -7.48 13.86 0.68
CA GLU A 317 -8.14 12.63 1.10
C GLU A 317 -7.15 11.54 1.54
N GLU A 318 -7.56 10.74 2.52
CA GLU A 318 -6.71 9.70 3.13
C GLU A 318 -6.19 8.67 2.12
N ASN A 319 -6.98 8.34 1.11
CA ASN A 319 -6.63 7.35 0.09
C ASN A 319 -5.50 7.81 -0.84
N TYR A 320 -5.17 9.10 -0.89
CA TYR A 320 -4.13 9.63 -1.77
C TYR A 320 -2.74 9.06 -1.45
N ARG A 321 -2.53 8.56 -0.23
CA ARG A 321 -1.32 7.81 0.14
C ARG A 321 -1.01 6.63 -0.80
N LYS A 322 -2.03 6.01 -1.40
CA LYS A 322 -1.84 4.92 -2.37
C LYS A 322 -1.10 5.41 -3.63
N VAL A 323 -1.32 6.67 -4.03
CA VAL A 323 -0.60 7.30 -5.14
C VAL A 323 0.88 7.43 -4.79
N PHE A 324 1.23 7.82 -3.56
CA PHE A 324 2.63 7.87 -3.09
C PHE A 324 3.32 6.51 -3.17
N GLN A 325 2.63 5.44 -2.78
CA GLN A 325 3.14 4.07 -2.86
C GLN A 325 3.36 3.64 -4.31
N GLU A 326 2.40 3.91 -5.20
CA GLU A 326 2.54 3.59 -6.62
C GLU A 326 3.64 4.41 -7.30
N VAL A 327 3.78 5.71 -7.01
CA VAL A 327 4.88 6.54 -7.55
C VAL A 327 6.25 5.94 -7.22
N ARG A 328 6.48 5.52 -5.97
CA ARG A 328 7.72 4.85 -5.53
C ARG A 328 7.97 3.53 -6.24
N LYS A 329 6.91 2.74 -6.41
CA LYS A 329 6.96 1.43 -7.05
C LYS A 329 7.24 1.57 -8.55
N THR A 330 6.53 2.48 -9.22
CA THR A 330 6.71 2.77 -10.65
C THR A 330 8.08 3.37 -10.92
N SER A 331 8.57 4.29 -10.10
CA SER A 331 9.92 4.86 -10.26
C SER A 331 11.01 3.77 -10.17
N LEU A 332 10.87 2.84 -9.21
CA LEU A 332 11.78 1.71 -9.06
C LEU A 332 11.71 0.74 -10.25
N GLN A 333 10.50 0.45 -10.73
CA GLN A 333 10.29 -0.43 -11.88
C GLN A 333 10.87 0.17 -13.17
N LEU A 334 10.67 1.47 -13.40
CA LEU A 334 11.21 2.16 -14.57
C LEU A 334 12.73 2.25 -14.50
N LEU A 335 13.32 2.47 -13.33
CA LEU A 335 14.77 2.37 -13.15
C LEU A 335 15.28 0.96 -13.51
N LYS A 336 14.60 -0.09 -13.04
CA LYS A 336 14.94 -1.47 -13.39
C LYS A 336 14.88 -1.72 -14.90
N ILE A 337 13.83 -1.24 -15.57
CA ILE A 337 13.66 -1.36 -17.02
C ILE A 337 14.78 -0.62 -17.75
N HIS A 338 15.10 0.61 -17.33
CA HIS A 338 16.19 1.40 -17.89
C HIS A 338 17.53 0.65 -17.79
N LEU A 339 17.85 0.09 -16.61
CA LEU A 339 19.09 -0.67 -16.41
C LEU A 339 19.14 -1.94 -17.26
N LYS A 340 18.02 -2.67 -17.42
CA LYS A 340 17.95 -3.83 -18.32
C LYS A 340 18.21 -3.47 -19.78
N ASN A 341 17.66 -2.34 -20.23
CA ASN A 341 17.86 -1.85 -21.59
C ASN A 341 19.32 -1.38 -21.81
N LYS A 342 19.93 -0.75 -20.80
CA LYS A 342 21.34 -0.32 -20.82
C LYS A 342 22.31 -1.52 -20.80
N PHE A 343 21.93 -2.63 -20.15
CA PHE A 343 22.75 -3.84 -20.04
C PHE A 343 21.99 -5.12 -20.44
N PRO A 344 21.68 -5.34 -21.73
CA PRO A 344 20.80 -6.44 -22.18
C PRO A 344 21.30 -7.86 -21.85
N TYR A 345 22.62 -8.03 -21.71
CA TYR A 345 23.26 -9.32 -21.41
C TYR A 345 23.52 -9.53 -19.91
N MET A 346 23.14 -8.58 -19.05
CA MET A 346 23.32 -8.68 -17.61
C MET A 346 22.28 -9.64 -17.01
N GLN A 347 22.73 -10.58 -16.19
CA GLN A 347 21.84 -11.55 -15.54
C GLN A 347 20.90 -10.84 -14.53
N GLU A 348 19.69 -11.37 -14.34
CA GLU A 348 18.67 -10.76 -13.47
C GLU A 348 19.17 -10.47 -12.05
N LYS A 349 19.99 -11.37 -11.48
CA LYS A 349 20.59 -11.19 -10.16
C LYS A 349 21.51 -9.97 -10.12
N ALA A 350 22.35 -9.80 -11.13
CA ALA A 350 23.27 -8.68 -11.24
C ALA A 350 22.51 -7.36 -11.47
N VAL A 351 21.43 -7.39 -12.27
CA VAL A 351 20.54 -6.22 -12.43
C VAL A 351 19.91 -5.81 -11.09
N LYS A 352 19.49 -6.78 -10.27
CA LYS A 352 18.93 -6.50 -8.93
C LYS A 352 19.96 -5.89 -7.98
N GLU A 353 21.21 -6.38 -8.00
CA GLU A 353 22.31 -5.81 -7.21
C GLU A 353 22.65 -4.38 -7.66
N LEU A 354 22.67 -4.13 -8.97
CA LEU A 354 22.87 -2.79 -9.54
C LEU A 354 21.73 -1.84 -9.19
N LEU A 355 20.49 -2.32 -9.25
CA LEU A 355 19.31 -1.56 -8.84
C LEU A 355 19.42 -1.13 -7.38
N ASN A 356 19.76 -2.04 -6.47
CA ASN A 356 19.95 -1.73 -5.05
C ASN A 356 21.06 -0.69 -4.85
N THR A 357 22.18 -0.85 -5.56
CA THR A 357 23.30 0.11 -5.53
C THR A 357 22.85 1.51 -5.98
N LYS A 358 22.01 1.59 -7.01
CA LYS A 358 21.47 2.85 -7.52
C LYS A 358 20.44 3.46 -6.57
N THR A 359 19.60 2.65 -5.91
CA THR A 359 18.61 3.15 -4.94
C THR A 359 19.23 3.64 -3.64
N GLU A 360 20.38 3.09 -3.24
CA GLU A 360 21.15 3.55 -2.07
C GLU A 360 22.11 4.70 -2.43
N GLY A 361 22.36 4.93 -3.72
CA GLY A 361 23.33 5.88 -4.23
C GLY A 361 22.74 6.98 -5.09
N GLU A 362 23.48 7.34 -6.15
CA GLU A 362 23.15 8.43 -7.07
C GLU A 362 22.68 7.91 -8.43
N LEU A 363 21.68 8.60 -8.98
CA LEU A 363 21.18 8.47 -10.34
C LEU A 363 21.93 9.42 -11.27
N GLU A 364 22.24 8.92 -12.46
CA GLU A 364 22.73 9.71 -13.58
C GLU A 364 21.58 10.48 -14.26
N GLU A 365 21.89 11.58 -14.93
CA GLU A 365 20.93 12.41 -15.68
C GLU A 365 19.99 11.61 -16.58
N GLU A 366 20.56 10.73 -17.40
CA GLU A 366 19.81 9.89 -18.32
C GLU A 366 18.84 8.93 -17.62
N GLU A 367 19.17 8.50 -16.39
CA GLU A 367 18.37 7.54 -15.62
C GLU A 367 17.09 8.19 -15.11
N TRP A 368 17.18 9.35 -14.44
CA TRP A 368 15.99 10.03 -13.92
C TRP A 368 15.18 10.75 -15.01
N LYS A 369 15.81 11.27 -16.07
CA LYS A 369 15.07 11.84 -17.23
C LYS A 369 14.21 10.78 -17.91
N SER A 370 14.76 9.57 -18.08
CA SER A 370 14.02 8.45 -18.64
C SER A 370 12.80 8.12 -17.80
N ILE A 371 12.93 8.03 -16.47
CA ILE A 371 11.81 7.75 -15.56
C ILE A 371 10.71 8.83 -15.69
N VAL A 372 11.08 10.11 -15.60
CA VAL A 372 10.12 11.23 -15.65
C VAL A 372 9.37 11.24 -16.98
N THR A 373 10.08 11.09 -18.11
CA THR A 373 9.49 11.08 -19.46
C THR A 373 8.48 9.94 -19.64
N TYR A 374 8.67 8.81 -18.95
CA TYR A 374 7.71 7.70 -18.98
C TYR A 374 6.53 7.88 -18.03
N MET A 375 6.71 8.54 -16.88
CA MET A 375 5.66 8.67 -15.85
C MET A 375 4.68 9.80 -16.12
N TYR A 376 5.13 10.87 -16.77
CA TYR A 376 4.37 12.12 -16.88
C TYR A 376 4.13 12.51 -18.34
N ASN A 377 3.13 13.36 -18.58
CA ASN A 377 2.94 13.95 -19.91
C ASN A 377 4.13 14.87 -20.26
N GLN A 378 4.19 15.34 -21.52
CA GLN A 378 5.33 16.12 -22.01
C GLN A 378 5.55 17.42 -21.22
N ALA A 379 4.49 18.18 -20.92
CA ALA A 379 4.61 19.46 -20.23
C ALA A 379 5.09 19.28 -18.78
N ASP A 380 4.51 18.33 -18.05
CA ASP A 380 4.90 18.01 -16.68
C ASP A 380 6.31 17.41 -16.64
N SER A 381 6.68 16.60 -17.64
CA SER A 381 8.02 16.04 -17.76
C SER A 381 9.07 17.12 -17.94
N GLU A 382 8.83 18.11 -18.81
CA GLU A 382 9.74 19.23 -19.04
C GLU A 382 9.92 20.06 -17.76
N TYR A 383 8.82 20.37 -17.07
CA TYR A 383 8.85 21.09 -15.80
C TYR A 383 9.65 20.31 -14.74
N LEU A 384 9.33 19.04 -14.51
CA LEU A 384 10.03 18.18 -13.55
C LEU A 384 11.52 18.03 -13.88
N GLN A 385 11.87 17.87 -15.16
CA GLN A 385 13.28 17.78 -15.56
C GLN A 385 14.03 19.08 -15.25
N SER A 386 13.40 20.24 -15.47
CA SER A 386 14.02 21.53 -15.12
C SER A 386 14.25 21.66 -13.61
N LEU A 387 13.26 21.28 -12.80
CA LEU A 387 13.33 21.29 -11.33
C LEU A 387 14.40 20.33 -10.80
N LEU A 388 14.45 19.11 -11.33
CA LEU A 388 15.44 18.10 -10.97
C LEU A 388 16.87 18.53 -11.35
N THR A 389 17.03 19.16 -12.52
CA THR A 389 18.32 19.68 -12.98
C THR A 389 18.81 20.77 -12.03
N GLU A 390 17.96 21.74 -11.70
CA GLU A 390 18.30 22.79 -10.75
C GLU A 390 18.70 22.23 -9.38
N HIS A 391 17.96 21.23 -8.89
CA HIS A 391 18.25 20.58 -7.62
C HIS A 391 19.57 19.79 -7.65
N ALA A 392 19.87 19.11 -8.77
CA ALA A 392 21.15 18.43 -8.96
C ALA A 392 22.31 19.44 -8.98
N GLU A 393 22.16 20.56 -9.68
CA GLU A 393 23.19 21.60 -9.80
C GLU A 393 23.54 22.29 -8.48
N ARG A 394 22.53 22.57 -7.64
CA ARG A 394 22.72 23.16 -6.31
C ARG A 394 23.53 22.24 -5.39
N ASN A 395 23.42 20.92 -5.57
CA ASN A 395 24.09 19.91 -4.76
C ASN A 395 25.43 19.42 -5.35
N LEU A 396 25.89 19.98 -6.47
CA LEU A 396 27.16 19.59 -7.08
C LEU A 396 28.36 19.96 -6.19
N THR A 397 29.17 18.95 -5.87
CA THR A 397 30.50 19.17 -5.30
C THR A 397 31.44 19.86 -6.30
N ARG A 398 32.48 20.55 -5.81
CA ARG A 398 33.49 21.19 -6.67
C ARG A 398 34.14 20.23 -7.69
N ALA A 399 34.24 18.93 -7.37
CA ALA A 399 34.79 17.92 -8.25
C ALA A 399 33.82 17.53 -9.39
N SER A 400 32.53 17.37 -9.08
CA SER A 400 31.49 17.04 -10.07
C SER A 400 31.26 18.16 -11.09
N LYS A 401 31.43 19.43 -10.68
CA LYS A 401 31.38 20.60 -11.58
C LYS A 401 32.45 20.56 -12.68
N ILE A 402 33.62 19.97 -12.41
CA ILE A 402 34.73 19.89 -13.38
C ILE A 402 34.43 18.81 -14.44
N GLN A 403 33.67 17.77 -14.09
CA GLN A 403 33.34 16.66 -14.99
C GLN A 403 31.99 16.84 -15.73
N GLY A 404 31.21 17.87 -15.38
CA GLY A 404 29.93 18.17 -16.02
C GLY A 404 28.86 17.07 -15.84
N LYS A 405 29.01 16.19 -14.85
CA LYS A 405 28.02 15.14 -14.55
C LYS A 405 27.07 15.61 -13.46
N THR A 406 25.81 15.83 -13.82
CA THR A 406 24.72 16.05 -12.86
C THR A 406 24.22 14.71 -12.34
N THR A 407 24.31 14.53 -11.02
CA THR A 407 23.83 13.33 -10.33
C THR A 407 22.87 13.71 -9.20
N LEU A 408 21.95 12.81 -8.86
CA LEU A 408 20.95 13.04 -7.83
C LEU A 408 20.72 11.76 -7.03
N SER A 409 20.71 11.82 -5.70
CA SER A 409 20.35 10.65 -4.89
C SER A 409 18.95 10.14 -5.25
N TYR A 410 18.79 8.81 -5.37
CA TYR A 410 17.47 8.20 -5.66
C TYR A 410 16.40 8.66 -4.65
N THR A 411 16.74 8.79 -3.37
CA THR A 411 15.82 9.28 -2.33
C THR A 411 15.36 10.70 -2.62
N ASN A 412 16.29 11.61 -2.95
CA ASN A 412 15.94 12.99 -3.28
C ASN A 412 15.12 13.09 -4.57
N PHE A 413 15.46 12.28 -5.58
CA PHE A 413 14.69 12.17 -6.82
C PHE A 413 13.23 11.79 -6.53
N VAL A 414 13.02 10.70 -5.79
CA VAL A 414 11.67 10.24 -5.44
C VAL A 414 10.94 11.27 -4.59
N ASN A 415 11.61 11.90 -3.61
CA ASN A 415 10.98 12.92 -2.77
C ASN A 415 10.46 14.11 -3.59
N LEU A 416 11.24 14.59 -4.56
CA LEU A 416 10.81 15.67 -5.46
C LEU A 416 9.61 15.26 -6.33
N LEU A 417 9.55 14.00 -6.79
CA LEU A 417 8.35 13.51 -7.48
C LEU A 417 7.13 13.51 -6.55
N LEU A 418 7.28 13.12 -5.30
CA LEU A 418 6.19 13.08 -4.32
C LEU A 418 5.72 14.48 -3.92
N GLU A 419 6.64 15.44 -3.78
CA GLU A 419 6.33 16.86 -3.58
C GLU A 419 5.54 17.45 -4.74
N PHE A 420 5.93 17.12 -5.98
CA PHE A 420 5.19 17.51 -7.16
C PHE A 420 3.76 16.95 -7.15
N GLN A 421 3.61 15.65 -6.83
CA GLN A 421 2.31 14.97 -6.77
C GLN A 421 1.38 15.60 -5.72
N VAL A 422 1.86 15.76 -4.49
CA VAL A 422 1.04 16.34 -3.41
C VAL A 422 0.68 17.79 -3.68
N THR A 423 1.58 18.58 -4.28
CA THR A 423 1.32 19.98 -4.62
C THR A 423 0.27 20.08 -5.72
N GLY A 424 0.40 19.29 -6.80
CA GLY A 424 -0.56 19.28 -7.90
C GLY A 424 -1.95 18.81 -7.44
N HIS A 425 -2.01 17.79 -6.59
CA HIS A 425 -3.28 17.31 -6.05
C HIS A 425 -3.93 18.29 -5.07
N ASP A 426 -3.13 18.97 -4.24
CA ASP A 426 -3.64 20.02 -3.36
C ASP A 426 -4.23 21.21 -4.12
N GLN A 427 -3.60 21.60 -5.24
CA GLN A 427 -4.12 22.62 -6.16
C GLN A 427 -5.41 22.15 -6.85
N LEU A 428 -5.45 20.90 -7.30
CA LEU A 428 -6.65 20.30 -7.89
C LEU A 428 -7.85 20.37 -6.93
N LEU A 429 -7.61 20.10 -5.64
CA LEU A 429 -8.65 20.10 -4.60
C LEU A 429 -9.00 21.49 -4.07
N GLU A 430 -8.18 22.51 -4.31
CA GLU A 430 -8.35 23.84 -3.73
C GLU A 430 -9.74 24.45 -3.97
N PRO A 431 -10.29 24.50 -5.21
CA PRO A 431 -11.62 25.06 -5.44
C PRO A 431 -12.72 24.30 -4.69
N PHE A 432 -12.61 22.97 -4.62
CA PHE A 432 -13.57 22.15 -3.88
C PHE A 432 -13.48 22.42 -2.38
N ARG A 433 -12.27 22.45 -1.83
CA ARG A 433 -12.01 22.69 -0.41
C ARG A 433 -12.55 24.05 0.04
N GLU A 434 -12.42 25.09 -0.79
CA GLU A 434 -13.02 26.40 -0.51
C GLU A 434 -14.55 26.29 -0.31
N LYS A 435 -15.24 25.52 -1.15
CA LYS A 435 -16.70 25.30 -1.02
C LYS A 435 -17.05 24.42 0.17
N PHE A 436 -16.25 23.39 0.43
CA PHE A 436 -16.42 22.51 1.58
C PHE A 436 -16.35 23.31 2.90
N LEU A 437 -15.33 24.16 3.06
CA LEU A 437 -15.14 25.00 4.24
C LEU A 437 -16.21 26.09 4.43
N MET A 438 -16.97 26.44 3.38
CA MET A 438 -18.14 27.31 3.54
C MET A 438 -19.27 26.62 4.31
N ILE A 439 -19.30 25.28 4.30
CA ILE A 439 -20.33 24.45 4.94
C ILE A 439 -19.83 23.83 6.25
N ASP A 440 -18.59 23.34 6.27
CA ASP A 440 -17.90 22.80 7.47
C ASP A 440 -17.37 23.93 8.37
N THR A 441 -18.29 24.63 9.04
CA THR A 441 -17.95 25.84 9.82
C THR A 441 -17.11 25.56 11.07
N ASP A 442 -17.11 24.34 11.58
CA ASP A 442 -16.33 23.88 12.73
C ASP A 442 -15.01 23.19 12.33
N ASN A 443 -14.75 23.06 11.03
CA ASN A 443 -13.50 22.54 10.46
C ASN A 443 -13.13 21.16 11.03
N GLN A 444 -14.14 20.29 11.17
CA GLN A 444 -13.97 18.91 11.65
C GLN A 444 -13.75 17.92 10.51
N GLY A 445 -13.88 18.38 9.26
CA GLY A 445 -13.77 17.52 8.08
C GLY A 445 -14.94 16.56 7.93
N ILE A 446 -16.08 16.88 8.54
CA ILE A 446 -17.27 16.02 8.60
C ILE A 446 -18.50 16.85 8.27
N LEU A 447 -19.33 16.33 7.36
CA LEU A 447 -20.64 16.87 7.05
C LEU A 447 -21.72 15.87 7.43
N ILE A 448 -22.85 16.37 7.92
CA ILE A 448 -24.08 15.57 7.99
C ILE A 448 -24.79 15.55 6.62
N THR A 449 -25.71 14.62 6.39
CA THR A 449 -26.43 14.46 5.10
C THR A 449 -27.05 15.75 4.58
N LYS A 450 -27.60 16.59 5.48
CA LYS A 450 -28.16 17.89 5.13
C LYS A 450 -27.08 18.87 4.64
N GLN A 451 -25.97 18.98 5.35
CA GLN A 451 -24.83 19.82 4.96
C GLN A 451 -24.22 19.35 3.64
N PHE A 452 -24.12 18.04 3.42
CA PHE A 452 -23.67 17.50 2.14
C PHE A 452 -24.63 17.87 0.99
N SER A 453 -25.94 17.82 1.21
CA SER A 453 -26.93 18.29 0.23
C SER A 453 -26.76 19.79 -0.09
N GLU A 454 -26.47 20.61 0.93
CA GLU A 454 -26.18 22.04 0.78
C GLU A 454 -24.87 22.25 -0.02
N LEU A 455 -23.84 21.43 0.22
CA LEU A 455 -22.61 21.44 -0.57
C LEU A 455 -22.90 21.11 -2.04
N LEU A 456 -23.68 20.07 -2.33
CA LEU A 456 -24.05 19.71 -3.71
C LEU A 456 -24.85 20.82 -4.41
N ALA A 457 -25.67 21.58 -3.67
CA ALA A 457 -26.33 22.77 -4.20
C ALA A 457 -25.32 23.89 -4.54
N VAL A 458 -24.32 24.13 -3.69
CA VAL A 458 -23.25 25.11 -3.94
C VAL A 458 -22.37 24.72 -5.14
N LEU A 459 -22.22 23.42 -5.40
CA LEU A 459 -21.49 22.87 -6.54
C LEU A 459 -22.31 22.79 -7.84
N ASP A 460 -23.57 23.23 -7.82
CA ASP A 460 -24.50 23.21 -8.97
C ASP A 460 -24.72 21.79 -9.54
N ILE A 461 -24.89 20.81 -8.64
CA ILE A 461 -25.08 19.38 -8.95
C ILE A 461 -26.22 18.75 -8.14
N LEU A 462 -27.20 19.56 -7.75
CA LEU A 462 -28.32 19.13 -6.91
C LEU A 462 -29.19 18.05 -7.59
N GLU A 463 -29.17 17.96 -8.91
CA GLU A 463 -29.89 16.94 -9.68
C GLU A 463 -29.45 15.50 -9.34
N GLU A 464 -28.17 15.31 -9.00
CA GLU A 464 -27.61 13.99 -8.64
C GLU A 464 -27.63 13.74 -7.12
N ASN A 465 -28.28 14.60 -6.32
CA ASN A 465 -28.21 14.59 -4.85
C ASN A 465 -28.57 13.22 -4.23
N GLU A 466 -29.72 12.66 -4.57
CA GLU A 466 -30.17 11.37 -4.01
C GLU A 466 -29.20 10.23 -4.33
N ARG A 467 -28.59 10.26 -5.51
CA ARG A 467 -27.64 9.26 -5.96
C ARG A 467 -26.32 9.41 -5.20
N LEU A 468 -25.78 10.62 -5.16
CA LEU A 468 -24.50 10.91 -4.51
C LEU A 468 -24.56 10.68 -3.00
N ILE A 469 -25.68 10.99 -2.33
CA ILE A 469 -25.90 10.66 -0.91
C ILE A 469 -25.78 9.16 -0.68
N LYS A 470 -26.43 8.32 -1.51
CA LYS A 470 -26.36 6.86 -1.37
C LYS A 470 -24.96 6.30 -1.63
N PHE A 471 -24.15 6.98 -2.45
CA PHE A 471 -22.77 6.56 -2.69
C PHE A 471 -21.84 6.97 -1.55
N VAL A 472 -22.00 8.19 -1.03
CA VAL A 472 -21.10 8.72 0.00
C VAL A 472 -21.43 8.19 1.40
N ASP A 473 -22.71 7.93 1.69
CA ASP A 473 -23.19 7.36 2.96
C ASP A 473 -24.15 6.19 2.70
N PRO A 474 -23.63 5.03 2.23
CA PRO A 474 -24.46 3.88 1.84
C PRO A 474 -25.24 3.25 3.00
N PHE A 475 -24.85 3.54 4.25
CA PHE A 475 -25.46 2.98 5.45
C PHE A 475 -26.28 4.00 6.27
N ASP A 476 -26.50 5.20 5.73
CA ASP A 476 -27.25 6.28 6.39
C ASP A 476 -26.73 6.57 7.82
N THR A 477 -25.41 6.60 7.95
CA THR A 477 -24.73 6.86 9.22
C THR A 477 -24.86 8.32 9.64
N GLY A 478 -25.19 9.21 8.70
CA GLY A 478 -25.32 10.64 8.91
C GLY A 478 -23.98 11.35 9.09
N LYS A 479 -22.86 10.67 8.84
CA LYS A 479 -21.50 11.18 9.00
C LYS A 479 -20.69 10.95 7.72
N ILE A 480 -20.43 12.03 7.00
CA ILE A 480 -19.73 12.03 5.72
C ILE A 480 -18.40 12.75 5.89
N THR A 481 -17.28 12.05 5.74
CA THR A 481 -15.95 12.69 5.89
C THR A 481 -15.55 13.46 4.63
N PHE A 482 -14.59 14.40 4.76
CA PHE A 482 -13.94 15.06 3.64
C PHE A 482 -13.40 14.04 2.62
N SER A 483 -12.76 12.96 3.11
CA SER A 483 -12.23 11.89 2.28
C SER A 483 -13.33 11.15 1.50
N ASP A 484 -14.50 10.91 2.11
CA ASP A 484 -15.63 10.28 1.41
C ASP A 484 -16.20 11.22 0.34
N CYS A 485 -16.29 12.53 0.61
CA CYS A 485 -16.70 13.54 -0.37
C CYS A 485 -15.77 13.55 -1.58
N VAL A 486 -14.46 13.73 -1.35
CA VAL A 486 -13.46 13.80 -2.42
C VAL A 486 -13.46 12.51 -3.23
N SER A 487 -13.46 11.35 -2.58
CA SER A 487 -13.48 10.05 -3.29
C SER A 487 -14.72 9.91 -4.17
N THR A 488 -15.88 10.29 -3.66
CA THR A 488 -17.15 10.23 -4.43
C THR A 488 -17.12 11.18 -5.62
N LEU A 489 -16.72 12.43 -5.41
CA LEU A 489 -16.75 13.47 -6.44
C LEU A 489 -15.63 13.34 -7.49
N LEU A 490 -14.51 12.71 -7.14
CA LEU A 490 -13.47 12.31 -8.11
C LEU A 490 -13.94 11.14 -8.98
N SER A 491 -14.67 10.18 -8.40
CA SER A 491 -15.15 8.99 -9.14
C SER A 491 -16.34 9.29 -10.05
N HIS A 492 -17.15 10.30 -9.71
CA HIS A 492 -18.33 10.67 -10.48
C HIS A 492 -17.95 11.47 -11.73
N GLN A 493 -18.32 10.96 -12.90
CA GLN A 493 -18.04 11.58 -14.20
C GLN A 493 -19.25 12.37 -14.71
N MET A 494 -19.02 13.56 -15.26
CA MET A 494 -20.03 14.41 -15.88
C MET A 494 -19.51 15.04 -17.18
N GLU A 495 -20.42 15.43 -18.07
CA GLU A 495 -20.05 16.12 -19.31
C GLU A 495 -19.70 17.59 -19.03
N TYR A 496 -18.52 18.02 -19.46
CA TYR A 496 -18.05 19.40 -19.37
C TYR A 496 -17.22 19.74 -20.61
N LYS A 497 -17.63 20.79 -21.34
CA LYS A 497 -16.98 21.26 -22.58
C LYS A 497 -16.75 20.12 -23.61
N GLY A 498 -17.68 19.17 -23.70
CA GLY A 498 -17.64 18.04 -24.64
C GLY A 498 -16.74 16.86 -24.23
N ASN A 499 -16.20 16.87 -23.00
CA ASN A 499 -15.45 15.74 -22.43
C ASN A 499 -16.14 15.27 -21.14
N PHE A 500 -16.01 13.98 -20.82
CA PHE A 500 -16.39 13.46 -19.50
C PHE A 500 -15.24 13.68 -18.51
N VAL A 501 -15.51 14.41 -17.44
CA VAL A 501 -14.53 14.73 -16.40
C VAL A 501 -15.15 14.57 -15.01
N SER A 502 -14.31 14.45 -13.97
CA SER A 502 -14.82 14.44 -12.59
C SER A 502 -15.34 15.81 -12.16
N ILE A 503 -16.21 15.84 -11.15
CA ILE A 503 -16.75 17.08 -10.59
C ILE A 503 -15.60 17.97 -10.07
N ILE A 504 -14.63 17.39 -9.37
CA ILE A 504 -13.46 18.11 -8.87
C ILE A 504 -12.66 18.74 -10.03
N TYR A 505 -12.45 18.00 -11.12
CA TYR A 505 -11.73 18.51 -12.27
C TYR A 505 -12.49 19.64 -12.98
N LYS A 506 -13.82 19.55 -13.07
CA LYS A 506 -14.67 20.65 -13.55
C LYS A 506 -14.43 21.92 -12.72
N LEU A 507 -14.50 21.81 -11.39
CA LEU A 507 -14.31 22.96 -10.48
C LEU A 507 -12.92 23.59 -10.64
N TYR A 508 -11.89 22.76 -10.77
CA TYR A 508 -10.53 23.22 -11.05
C TYR A 508 -10.44 23.97 -12.37
N SER A 509 -11.03 23.42 -13.43
CA SER A 509 -11.07 24.00 -14.78
C SER A 509 -11.99 25.23 -14.92
N GLU A 510 -12.78 25.55 -13.90
CA GLU A 510 -13.60 26.76 -13.83
C GLU A 510 -12.86 27.90 -13.11
N LYS A 511 -11.98 27.54 -12.16
CA LYS A 511 -11.13 28.50 -11.43
C LYS A 511 -9.90 28.93 -12.25
N HIS A 512 -9.36 28.04 -13.09
CA HIS A 512 -8.16 28.23 -13.91
C HIS A 512 -8.49 28.10 -15.40
#